data_AF-A0A6N2LU76-F1
#
_entry.id   AF-A0A6N2LU76-F1
#
_cell.length_a   1.000
_cell.length_b   1.000
_cell.length_c   1.000
_cell.angle_alpha   90.00
_cell.angle_beta   90.00
_cell.angle_gamma   90.00
#
_symmetry.space_group_name_H-M   'P 1'
#
loop_
_entity.id
_entity.type
_entity.pdbx_description
1 polymer ?
#
loop_
_entity_poly.entity_id
_entity_poly.type
_entity_poly.pdbx_seq_one_letter_code
_entity_poly.pdbx_strand_id
1 'polypeptide(L)'
;MNMFYKEFKTREKVSSRGNERKQVVLEDIRSEIASYEQNLKVFKFEEVRKSTENFSSKSRINGSMFRGEFGGEILAAKKMSRDVTKE
;
A
#
# COMPACT_ATOMS: atom_id res chain seq x y z
N MET A 1 -2.32 -9.12 24.64
CA MET A 1 -1.34 -8.71 23.61
C MET A 1 -2.09 -7.86 22.60
N ASN A 2 -2.02 -6.54 22.73
CA ASN A 2 -2.74 -5.62 21.83
C ASN A 2 -1.92 -5.44 20.56
N MET A 3 -2.34 -6.13 19.50
CA MET A 3 -1.77 -5.99 18.17
C MET A 3 -2.53 -4.86 17.48
N PHE A 4 -1.89 -3.68 17.33
CA PHE A 4 -2.47 -2.52 16.66
C PHE A 4 -2.90 -2.90 15.22
N TYR A 5 -4.20 -3.10 15.03
CA TYR A 5 -4.82 -3.16 13.71
C TYR A 5 -5.22 -1.73 13.32
N LYS A 6 -4.54 -1.14 12.33
CA LYS A 6 -5.03 0.06 11.65
C LYS A 6 -5.91 -0.39 10.48
N GLU A 7 -7.20 -0.26 10.68
CA GLU A 7 -8.23 -0.57 9.68
C GLU A 7 -8.09 0.38 8.48
N PHE A 8 -7.59 -0.11 7.36
CA PHE A 8 -7.66 0.64 6.09
C PHE A 8 -9.11 0.55 5.60
N LYS A 9 -9.93 1.54 5.96
CA LYS A 9 -11.27 1.71 5.42
C LYS A 9 -11.20 1.73 3.89
N THR A 10 -11.79 0.74 3.25
CA THR A 10 -12.14 0.80 1.83
C THR A 10 -13.02 2.03 1.61
N ARG A 11 -12.64 2.93 0.69
CA ARG A 11 -13.50 4.05 0.29
C ARG A 11 -14.84 3.49 -0.20
N GLU A 12 -15.94 4.01 0.33
CA GLU A 12 -17.26 3.85 -0.30
C GLU A 12 -17.23 4.48 -1.70
N LYS A 13 -17.91 3.83 -2.65
CA LYS A 13 -18.01 4.29 -4.04
C LYS A 13 -18.71 5.65 -4.09
N VAL A 14 -17.96 6.71 -4.33
CA VAL A 14 -18.54 7.96 -4.85
C VAL A 14 -18.77 7.77 -6.34
N SER A 15 -20.03 7.57 -6.75
CA SER A 15 -20.40 7.63 -8.15
C SER A 15 -20.45 9.10 -8.58
N SER A 16 -19.44 9.53 -9.32
CA SER A 16 -19.49 10.80 -10.03
C SER A 16 -19.10 10.57 -11.48
N ARG A 17 -20.11 10.72 -12.35
CA ARG A 17 -20.02 10.82 -13.81
C ARG A 17 -18.94 11.84 -14.20
N GLY A 18 -18.12 11.51 -15.19
CA GLY A 18 -17.21 12.45 -15.85
C GLY A 18 -15.88 11.80 -16.22
N ASN A 19 -15.78 11.38 -17.48
CA ASN A 19 -14.61 10.71 -18.05
C ASN A 19 -13.55 11.76 -18.41
N GLU A 20 -12.66 12.08 -17.48
CA GLU A 20 -11.41 12.78 -17.77
C GLU A 20 -10.26 11.98 -17.19
N ARG A 21 -9.50 11.30 -18.07
CA ARG A 21 -8.24 10.65 -17.72
C ARG A 21 -7.22 11.73 -17.39
N LYS A 22 -7.28 12.27 -16.17
CA LYS A 22 -6.20 13.10 -15.63
C LYS A 22 -4.98 12.19 -15.48
N GLN A 23 -3.97 12.42 -16.31
CA GLN A 23 -2.65 11.86 -16.08
C GLN A 23 -2.19 12.40 -14.73
N VAL A 24 -2.28 11.57 -13.69
CA VAL A 24 -1.86 11.96 -12.35
C VAL A 24 -0.34 12.00 -12.37
N VAL A 25 0.22 13.20 -12.23
CA VAL A 25 1.66 13.43 -12.24
C VAL A 25 2.23 12.97 -10.88
N LEU A 26 3.45 12.43 -10.86
CA LEU A 26 4.07 11.90 -9.63
C LEU A 26 4.11 12.94 -8.50
N GLU A 27 4.32 14.19 -8.87
CA GLU A 27 4.29 15.36 -7.99
C GLU A 27 2.94 15.55 -7.30
N ASP A 28 1.82 15.32 -8.00
CA ASP A 28 0.48 15.43 -7.43
C ASP A 28 0.22 14.34 -6.38
N ILE A 29 0.69 13.11 -6.63
CA ILE A 29 0.59 12.00 -5.67
C ILE A 29 1.40 12.33 -4.42
N ARG A 30 2.62 12.84 -4.59
CA ARG A 30 3.47 13.24 -3.46
C ARG A 30 2.85 14.37 -2.66
N SER A 31 2.25 15.35 -3.33
CA SER A 31 1.57 16.48 -2.68
C SER A 31 0.34 16.01 -1.90
N GLU A 32 -0.46 15.12 -2.47
CA GLU A 32 -1.59 14.50 -1.77
C GLU A 32 -1.10 13.72 -0.54
N ILE A 33 -0.07 12.88 -0.66
CA ILE A 33 0.51 12.16 0.49
C ILE A 33 1.02 13.13 1.56
N ALA A 34 1.77 14.17 1.17
CA ALA A 34 2.32 15.17 2.07
C ALA A 34 1.22 15.94 2.82
N SER A 35 0.06 16.14 2.21
CA SER A 35 -1.08 16.80 2.85
C SER A 35 -1.71 15.99 4.00
N TYR A 36 -1.44 14.68 4.07
CA TYR A 36 -1.93 13.78 5.13
C TYR A 36 -0.91 13.57 6.29
N GLU A 37 0.25 14.24 6.29
CA GLU A 37 1.38 13.86 7.15
C GLU A 37 1.20 14.22 8.63
N GLN A 38 1.65 13.38 9.56
CA GLN A 38 3.06 13.40 10.00
C GLN A 38 3.81 12.05 10.11
N ASN A 39 3.23 10.89 9.73
CA ASN A 39 3.87 9.58 10.01
C ASN A 39 3.83 8.57 8.85
N LEU A 40 3.65 9.01 7.60
CA LEU A 40 3.65 8.10 6.45
C LEU A 40 5.08 7.92 5.92
N LYS A 41 5.58 6.69 5.97
CA LYS A 41 6.87 6.31 5.37
C LYS A 41 6.63 5.75 3.98
N VAL A 42 7.23 6.37 2.97
CA VAL A 42 7.14 5.93 1.57
C VAL A 42 8.29 4.97 1.28
N PHE A 43 7.95 3.77 0.81
CA PHE A 43 8.90 2.74 0.41
C PHE A 43 8.92 2.57 -1.10
N LYS A 44 10.09 2.30 -1.68
CA LYS A 44 10.16 1.89 -3.08
C LYS A 44 9.61 0.48 -3.22
N PHE A 45 8.99 0.17 -4.37
CA PHE A 45 8.49 -1.18 -4.63
C PHE A 45 9.61 -2.25 -4.49
N GLU A 46 10.79 -1.95 -5.00
CA GLU A 46 11.97 -2.82 -4.91
C GLU A 46 12.42 -3.07 -3.46
N GLU A 47 12.27 -2.08 -2.59
CA GLU A 47 12.53 -2.22 -1.15
C GLU A 47 11.52 -3.17 -0.51
N VAL A 48 10.22 -2.96 -0.77
CA VAL A 48 9.15 -3.87 -0.31
C VAL A 48 9.38 -5.29 -0.80
N ARG A 49 9.77 -5.44 -2.07
CA ARG A 49 10.03 -6.74 -2.68
C ARG A 49 11.22 -7.43 -2.01
N LYS A 50 12.34 -6.73 -1.80
CA LYS A 50 13.52 -7.27 -1.12
C LYS A 50 13.20 -7.66 0.33
N SER A 51 12.55 -6.76 1.08
CA SER A 51 12.22 -6.96 2.49
C SER A 51 11.25 -8.11 2.73
N THR A 52 10.44 -8.47 1.74
CA THR A 52 9.46 -9.58 1.81
C THR A 52 9.93 -10.86 1.14
N GLU A 53 11.23 -10.95 0.77
CA GLU A 53 11.79 -12.08 0.00
C GLU A 53 11.01 -12.35 -1.31
N ASN A 54 10.70 -11.29 -2.05
CA ASN A 54 9.84 -11.31 -3.23
C ASN A 54 8.42 -11.85 -2.96
N PHE A 55 7.83 -11.51 -1.80
CA PHE A 55 6.54 -12.03 -1.35
C PHE A 55 6.51 -13.58 -1.30
N SER A 56 7.59 -14.19 -0.81
CA SER A 56 7.69 -15.65 -0.71
C SER A 56 6.65 -16.23 0.27
N SER A 57 6.38 -17.53 0.15
CA SER A 57 5.57 -18.24 1.14
C SER A 57 6.21 -18.26 2.53
N LYS A 58 7.54 -18.15 2.63
CA LYS A 58 8.28 -18.12 3.91
C LYS A 58 8.03 -16.85 4.70
N SER A 59 7.82 -15.73 4.02
CA SER A 59 7.50 -14.45 4.66
C SER A 59 5.99 -14.26 4.89
N ARG A 60 5.13 -15.14 4.35
CA ARG A 60 3.67 -15.02 4.48
C ARG A 60 3.22 -15.23 5.93
N ILE A 61 2.50 -14.24 6.46
CA ILE A 61 1.86 -14.31 7.77
C ILE A 61 0.49 -14.98 7.62
N ASN A 62 -0.35 -14.40 6.76
CA ASN A 62 -1.69 -14.90 6.45
C ASN A 62 -2.19 -14.30 5.13
N GLY A 63 -2.86 -15.09 4.29
CA GLY A 63 -3.47 -14.63 3.05
C GLY A 63 -2.51 -13.81 2.17
N SER A 64 -2.77 -12.51 2.05
CA SER A 64 -1.95 -11.57 1.29
C SER A 64 -1.06 -10.66 2.15
N MET A 65 -0.87 -10.98 3.43
CA MET A 65 0.04 -10.29 4.34
C MET A 65 1.38 -11.02 4.46
N PHE A 66 2.46 -10.26 4.37
CA PHE A 66 3.83 -10.74 4.39
C PHE A 66 4.65 -9.96 5.42
N ARG A 67 5.50 -10.65 6.17
CA ARG A 67 6.47 -10.05 7.08
C ARG A 67 7.65 -9.51 6.25
N GLY A 68 8.14 -8.33 6.59
CA GLY A 68 9.40 -7.84 6.04
C GLY A 68 10.15 -6.92 6.99
N GLU A 69 11.46 -6.83 6.81
CA GLU A 69 12.33 -5.93 7.57
C GLU A 69 12.66 -4.68 6.75
N PHE A 70 12.31 -3.51 7.28
CA PHE A 70 12.39 -2.21 6.62
C PHE A 70 13.24 -1.26 7.44
N GLY A 71 14.51 -1.13 7.08
CA GLY A 71 15.45 -0.26 7.81
C GLY A 71 15.58 -0.63 9.30
N GLY A 72 15.61 -1.93 9.62
CA GLY A 72 15.71 -2.45 10.99
C GLY A 72 14.37 -2.65 11.72
N GLU A 73 13.25 -2.23 11.13
CA GLU A 73 11.91 -2.43 11.70
C GLU A 73 11.19 -3.60 11.02
N ILE A 74 10.55 -4.48 11.81
CA ILE A 74 9.71 -5.56 11.27
C ILE A 74 8.30 -5.01 11.03
N LEU A 75 7.86 -5.01 9.78
CA LEU A 75 6.53 -4.54 9.36
C LEU A 75 5.75 -5.63 8.62
N ALA A 76 4.43 -5.49 8.58
CA ALA A 76 3.55 -6.30 7.74
C ALA A 76 3.23 -5.55 6.43
N ALA A 77 3.55 -6.17 5.29
CA ALA A 77 3.21 -5.70 3.95
C ALA A 77 1.99 -6.44 3.43
N LYS A 78 0.94 -5.71 3.04
CA LYS A 78 -0.26 -6.30 2.44
C LYS A 78 -0.19 -6.17 0.91
N LYS A 79 -0.07 -7.30 0.22
CA LYS A 79 -0.18 -7.36 -1.25
C LYS A 79 -1.65 -7.30 -1.63
N MET A 80 -2.03 -6.28 -2.41
CA MET A 80 -3.37 -6.14 -2.94
C MET A 80 -3.34 -6.51 -4.42
N SER A 81 -4.24 -7.40 -4.85
CA SER A 81 -4.53 -7.64 -6.27
C SER A 81 -5.76 -6.81 -6.64
N ARG A 82 -5.68 -6.06 -7.74
CA ARG A 82 -6.84 -5.43 -8.36
C ARG A 82 -7.01 -6.06 -9.74
N ASP A 83 -8.22 -6.54 -10.02
CA ASP A 83 -8.59 -6.95 -11.38
C ASP A 83 -8.64 -5.70 -12.24
N VAL A 84 -7.58 -5.45 -13.01
CA VAL A 84 -7.46 -4.30 -13.93
C VAL A 84 -8.40 -4.43 -15.14
N THR A 85 -9.10 -5.56 -15.29
CA THR A 85 -10.07 -5.83 -16.36
C THR A 85 -11.46 -5.24 -16.09
N LYS A 86 -11.69 -4.64 -14.91
CA LYS A 86 -12.97 -4.02 -14.52
C LYS A 86 -12.90 -2.49 -14.39
N GLU A 87 -11.89 -1.87 -14.98
CA GLU A 87 -11.81 -0.40 -15.12
C GLU A 87 -12.53 0.11 -16.37
#